data_AF-A0A835G319-F1
#
_entry.id   AF-A0A835G319-F1
#
_cell.length_a   1.000
_cell.length_b   1.000
_cell.length_c   1.000
_cell.angle_alpha   90.00
_cell.angle_beta   90.00
_cell.angle_gamma   90.00
#
_symmetry.space_group_name_H-M   'P 1'
#
loop_
_entity.id
_entity.type
_entity.pdbx_description
1 polymer ?
#
loop_
_entity_poly.entity_id
_entity_poly.type
_entity_poly.pdbx_seq_one_letter_code
_entity_poly.pdbx_strand_id
1 'polypeptide(L)'
;RVSLGWTALLGALLLLTLADREDLESVLHRVEWSTLLFFAALFVLMEALSKLGLIGYIGGWTEALILRVDESDRLAVALILMVWVSGITSAFVDNIPLTTMMVRVVTSLGTHPTLNLPIEPLIWALSFGVCLGGNGTLIGASSNVVCVGLAEQHGYKITFMQFFKIGFPVMIGHLVVATAYLLVCHCVFSWH
;
A
#
# COMPACT_ATOMS: atom_id res chain seq x y z
N ARG A 1 -23.20 -11.28 4.73
CA ARG A 1 -22.51 -10.01 5.09
C ARG A 1 -22.64 -9.08 3.90
N VAL A 2 -23.23 -7.89 4.08
CA VAL A 2 -23.29 -6.88 3.03
C VAL A 2 -21.86 -6.37 2.80
N SER A 3 -21.41 -6.24 1.54
CA SER A 3 -20.07 -5.72 1.27
C SER A 3 -20.00 -4.23 1.63
N LEU A 4 -18.79 -3.70 1.85
CA LEU A 4 -18.59 -2.27 2.14
C LEU A 4 -19.21 -1.38 1.05
N GLY A 5 -19.07 -1.77 -0.22
CA GLY A 5 -19.67 -1.07 -1.35
C GLY A 5 -21.20 -1.07 -1.32
N TRP A 6 -21.83 -2.20 -1.02
CA TRP A 6 -23.28 -2.27 -0.83
C TRP A 6 -23.75 -1.46 0.36
N THR A 7 -22.97 -1.40 1.43
CA THR A 7 -23.29 -0.60 2.62
C THR A 7 -23.26 0.89 2.29
N ALA A 8 -22.25 1.35 1.55
CA ALA A 8 -22.16 2.73 1.06
C ALA A 8 -23.31 3.08 0.11
N LEU A 9 -23.64 2.19 -0.84
CA LEU A 9 -24.74 2.40 -1.78
C LEU A 9 -26.10 2.45 -1.10
N LEU A 10 -26.37 1.54 -0.15
CA LEU A 10 -27.61 1.55 0.61
C LEU A 10 -27.74 2.80 1.49
N GLY A 11 -26.64 3.23 2.12
CA GLY A 11 -26.59 4.49 2.87
C GLY A 11 -26.85 5.71 1.98
N ALA A 12 -26.22 5.77 0.81
CA ALA A 12 -26.47 6.82 -0.17
C ALA A 12 -27.92 6.80 -0.68
N LEU A 13 -28.46 5.63 -0.99
CA LEU A 13 -29.84 5.46 -1.46
C LEU A 13 -30.85 5.93 -0.40
N LEU A 14 -30.64 5.55 0.86
CA LEU A 14 -31.46 5.98 1.99
C LEU A 14 -31.42 7.51 2.13
N LEU A 15 -30.23 8.11 2.12
CA LEU A 15 -30.06 9.56 2.21
C LEU A 15 -30.74 10.28 1.05
N LEU A 16 -30.65 9.75 -0.18
CA LEU A 16 -31.32 10.30 -1.36
C LEU A 16 -32.85 10.18 -1.29
N THR A 17 -33.39 9.14 -0.66
CA THR A 17 -34.86 9.03 -0.45
C THR A 17 -35.38 9.96 0.64
N LEU A 18 -34.53 10.37 1.57
CA LEU A 18 -34.87 11.27 2.67
C LEU A 18 -34.59 12.75 2.34
N ALA A 19 -33.67 13.01 1.41
CA ALA A 19 -33.31 14.35 0.96
C ALA A 19 -34.35 14.94 0.00
N ASP A 20 -34.53 16.25 0.06
CA ASP A 20 -35.43 16.97 -0.84
C ASP A 20 -34.85 17.04 -2.27
N ARG A 21 -35.71 17.08 -3.29
CA ARG A 21 -35.26 16.96 -4.70
C ARG A 21 -34.33 18.09 -5.15
N GLU A 22 -34.42 19.27 -4.53
CA GLU A 22 -33.58 20.43 -4.84
C GLU A 22 -32.13 20.25 -4.35
N ASP A 23 -31.86 19.35 -3.40
CA ASP A 23 -30.53 19.11 -2.85
C ASP A 23 -29.74 17.99 -3.56
N LEU A 24 -30.34 17.28 -4.51
CA LEU A 24 -29.71 16.12 -5.12
C LEU A 24 -28.47 16.48 -5.95
N GLU A 25 -28.55 17.60 -6.68
CA GLU A 25 -27.47 18.13 -7.51
C GLU A 25 -26.30 18.63 -6.64
N SER A 26 -26.61 19.26 -5.51
CA SER A 26 -25.60 19.74 -4.55
C SER A 26 -24.85 18.58 -3.89
N VAL A 27 -25.53 17.46 -3.60
CA VAL A 27 -24.93 16.24 -3.06
C VAL A 27 -24.03 15.54 -4.09
N LEU A 28 -24.46 15.44 -5.35
CA LEU A 28 -23.66 14.82 -6.41
C LEU A 28 -22.40 15.63 -6.75
N HIS A 29 -22.45 16.95 -6.61
CA HIS A 29 -21.27 17.81 -6.77
C HIS A 29 -20.22 17.65 -5.66
N ARG A 30 -20.58 17.09 -4.50
CA ARG A 30 -19.63 16.77 -3.42
C ARG A 30 -18.86 15.48 -3.68
N VAL A 31 -19.23 14.71 -4.71
CA VAL A 31 -18.50 13.50 -5.10
C VAL A 31 -17.23 13.91 -5.85
N GLU A 32 -16.08 13.47 -5.34
CA GLU A 32 -14.77 13.67 -5.96
C GLU A 32 -14.58 12.71 -7.16
N TRP A 33 -15.24 13.00 -8.28
CA TRP A 33 -15.21 12.19 -9.50
C TRP A 33 -13.79 11.95 -10.04
N SER A 34 -12.93 12.96 -9.93
CA SER A 34 -11.52 12.87 -10.35
C SER A 34 -10.77 11.78 -9.57
N THR A 35 -11.02 11.67 -8.27
CA THR A 35 -10.38 10.67 -7.41
C THR A 35 -10.89 9.26 -7.72
N LEU A 36 -12.19 9.10 -7.99
CA LEU A 36 -12.76 7.81 -8.39
C LEU A 36 -12.19 7.32 -9.73
N LEU A 37 -12.10 8.20 -10.73
CA LEU A 37 -11.51 7.87 -12.03
C LEU A 37 -10.01 7.56 -11.91
N PHE A 38 -9.29 8.28 -11.06
CA PHE A 38 -7.89 8.01 -10.76
C PHE A 38 -7.69 6.59 -10.20
N PHE A 39 -8.50 6.16 -9.21
CA PHE A 39 -8.40 4.79 -8.68
C PHE A 39 -8.79 3.73 -9.70
N ALA A 40 -9.83 3.97 -10.50
CA ALA A 40 -10.23 3.04 -11.56
C ALA A 40 -9.07 2.81 -12.55
N ALA A 41 -8.41 3.89 -13.00
CA ALA A 41 -7.25 3.81 -13.88
C ALA A 41 -6.06 3.10 -13.19
N LEU A 42 -5.82 3.38 -11.91
CA LEU A 42 -4.74 2.77 -11.14
C LEU A 42 -4.93 1.25 -10.99
N PHE A 43 -6.15 0.77 -10.72
CA PHE A 43 -6.42 -0.68 -10.64
C PHE A 43 -6.22 -1.38 -11.99
N VAL A 44 -6.65 -0.75 -13.09
CA VAL A 44 -6.41 -1.28 -14.45
C VAL A 44 -4.91 -1.36 -14.75
N LEU A 45 -4.16 -0.31 -14.43
CA LEU A 45 -2.69 -0.29 -14.59
C LEU A 45 -2.03 -1.42 -13.80
N MET A 46 -2.43 -1.62 -12.55
CA MET A 46 -1.84 -2.62 -11.67
C MET A 46 -2.12 -4.05 -12.14
N GLU A 47 -3.33 -4.33 -12.64
CA GLU A 47 -3.64 -5.63 -13.26
C GLU A 47 -2.85 -5.83 -14.56
N ALA A 48 -2.66 -4.78 -15.36
CA ALA A 48 -1.82 -4.84 -16.56
C ALA A 48 -0.36 -5.17 -16.21
N LEU A 49 0.22 -4.50 -15.20
CA LEU A 49 1.58 -4.79 -14.71
C LEU A 49 1.71 -6.21 -14.16
N SER A 50 0.68 -6.70 -13.47
CA SER A 50 0.58 -8.10 -13.03
C SER A 50 0.67 -9.05 -14.23
N LYS A 51 -0.13 -8.82 -15.29
CA LYS A 51 -0.11 -9.65 -16.51
C LYS A 51 1.17 -9.54 -17.33
N LEU A 52 1.86 -8.40 -17.28
CA LEU A 52 3.18 -8.22 -17.89
C LEU A 52 4.29 -9.00 -17.16
N GLY A 53 3.99 -9.59 -15.99
CA GLY A 53 4.93 -10.43 -15.25
C GLY A 53 5.80 -9.67 -14.25
N LEU A 54 5.47 -8.42 -13.91
CA LEU A 54 6.22 -7.64 -12.93
C LEU A 54 6.27 -8.34 -11.55
N ILE A 55 5.18 -9.02 -11.17
CA ILE A 55 5.10 -9.84 -9.94
C ILE A 55 6.15 -10.94 -9.93
N GLY A 56 6.23 -11.72 -11.02
CA GLY A 56 7.18 -12.81 -11.16
C GLY A 56 8.62 -12.31 -11.23
N TYR A 57 8.84 -11.17 -11.87
CA TYR A 57 10.15 -10.51 -11.91
C TYR A 57 10.60 -10.11 -10.49
N ILE A 58 9.79 -9.34 -9.76
CA ILE A 58 10.14 -8.90 -8.39
C ILE A 58 10.33 -10.11 -7.47
N GLY A 59 9.43 -11.10 -7.55
CA GLY A 59 9.55 -12.35 -6.78
C GLY A 59 10.85 -13.10 -7.06
N GLY A 60 11.20 -13.30 -8.33
CA GLY A 60 12.43 -13.99 -8.73
C GLY A 60 13.71 -13.24 -8.35
N TRP A 61 13.72 -11.91 -8.44
CA TRP A 61 14.83 -11.10 -7.94
C TRP A 61 14.99 -11.19 -6.42
N THR A 62 13.86 -11.17 -5.70
CA THR A 62 13.84 -11.29 -4.23
C THR A 62 14.33 -12.67 -3.80
N GLU A 63 13.84 -13.74 -4.45
CA GLU A 63 14.30 -15.11 -4.26
C GLU A 63 15.81 -15.24 -4.52
N ALA A 64 16.29 -14.76 -5.66
CA ALA A 64 17.70 -14.85 -6.02
C ALA A 64 18.62 -14.13 -5.03
N LEU A 65 18.13 -13.05 -4.39
CA LEU A 65 18.87 -12.35 -3.35
C LEU A 65 18.89 -13.12 -2.03
N ILE A 66 17.75 -13.71 -1.65
CA ILE A 66 17.61 -14.50 -0.42
C ILE A 66 18.46 -15.78 -0.49
N LEU A 67 18.47 -16.47 -1.64
CA LEU A 67 19.23 -17.72 -1.82
C LEU A 67 20.75 -17.54 -1.78
N ARG A 68 21.26 -16.31 -1.91
CA ARG A 68 22.70 -15.99 -1.77
C ARG A 68 23.17 -15.97 -0.32
N VAL A 69 22.24 -16.01 0.62
CA VAL A 69 22.50 -15.87 2.04
C VAL A 69 22.30 -17.22 2.74
N ASP A 70 23.08 -17.43 3.80
CA ASP A 70 22.97 -18.61 4.66
C ASP A 70 21.56 -18.78 5.21
N GLU A 71 21.16 -20.04 5.41
CA GLU A 71 19.79 -20.42 5.75
C GLU A 71 19.28 -19.78 7.04
N SER A 72 20.17 -19.50 8.00
CA SER A 72 19.84 -18.81 9.25
C SER A 72 19.38 -17.36 9.06
N ASP A 73 19.86 -16.69 8.01
CA ASP A 73 19.68 -15.25 7.82
C ASP A 73 18.65 -14.95 6.72
N ARG A 74 18.17 -15.98 5.99
CA ARG A 74 17.20 -15.84 4.89
C ARG A 74 15.94 -15.12 5.32
N LEU A 75 15.41 -15.43 6.50
CA LEU A 75 14.19 -14.79 7.00
C LEU A 75 14.42 -13.31 7.31
N ALA A 76 15.52 -12.96 7.97
CA ALA A 76 15.87 -11.57 8.26
C ALA A 76 16.02 -10.75 6.96
N VAL A 77 16.71 -11.30 5.96
CA VAL A 77 16.88 -10.65 4.65
C VAL A 77 15.54 -10.51 3.93
N ALA A 78 14.70 -11.54 3.95
CA ALA A 78 13.37 -11.47 3.35
C ALA A 78 12.50 -10.39 4.01
N LEU A 79 12.53 -10.26 5.34
CA LEU A 79 11.80 -9.21 6.07
C LEU A 79 12.28 -7.81 5.65
N ILE A 80 13.59 -7.59 5.60
CA ILE A 80 14.17 -6.31 5.18
C ILE A 80 13.76 -5.99 3.74
N LEU A 81 13.94 -6.94 2.81
CA LEU A 81 13.55 -6.73 1.41
C LEU A 81 12.07 -6.43 1.28
N MET A 82 11.21 -7.15 1.97
CA MET A 82 9.77 -6.91 1.93
C MET A 82 9.41 -5.52 2.45
N VAL A 83 9.96 -5.08 3.58
CA VAL A 83 9.69 -3.73 4.12
C VAL A 83 10.14 -2.65 3.14
N TRP A 84 11.37 -2.75 2.63
CA TRP A 84 11.97 -1.68 1.84
C TRP A 84 11.48 -1.63 0.40
N VAL A 85 11.38 -2.77 -0.28
CA VAL A 85 10.85 -2.84 -1.65
C VAL A 85 9.40 -2.39 -1.65
N SER A 86 8.57 -2.91 -0.74
CA SER A 86 7.16 -2.53 -0.69
C SER A 86 6.98 -1.08 -0.21
N GLY A 87 7.77 -0.60 0.74
CA GLY A 87 7.71 0.78 1.23
C GLY A 87 8.12 1.81 0.18
N ILE A 88 9.25 1.62 -0.50
CA ILE A 88 9.68 2.52 -1.57
C ILE A 88 8.70 2.48 -2.73
N THR A 89 8.20 1.30 -3.12
CA THR A 89 7.22 1.18 -4.20
C THR A 89 5.91 1.87 -3.81
N SER A 90 5.47 1.73 -2.56
CA SER A 90 4.25 2.37 -2.05
C SER A 90 4.37 3.88 -1.97
N ALA A 91 5.59 4.43 -1.97
CA ALA A 91 5.78 5.87 -2.04
C ALA A 91 5.24 6.42 -3.38
N PHE A 92 5.20 5.63 -4.45
CA PHE A 92 4.75 6.07 -5.78
C PHE A 92 3.43 5.44 -6.21
N VAL A 93 3.09 4.28 -5.65
CA VAL A 93 1.88 3.52 -5.97
C VAL A 93 1.02 3.46 -4.73
N ASP A 94 -0.29 3.65 -4.88
CA ASP A 94 -1.23 3.52 -3.76
C ASP A 94 -1.04 2.17 -3.04
N ASN A 95 -1.21 2.21 -1.73
CA ASN A 95 -1.06 1.06 -0.86
C ASN A 95 -2.02 -0.08 -1.21
N ILE A 96 -3.27 0.20 -1.62
CA ILE A 96 -4.28 -0.85 -1.83
C ILE A 96 -3.93 -1.76 -3.03
N PRO A 97 -3.66 -1.23 -4.24
CA PRO A 97 -3.24 -2.08 -5.35
C PRO A 97 -1.90 -2.78 -5.09
N LEU A 98 -0.94 -2.08 -4.47
CA LEU A 98 0.38 -2.63 -4.20
C LEU A 98 0.31 -3.80 -3.21
N THR A 99 -0.46 -3.69 -2.13
CA THR A 99 -0.68 -4.80 -1.19
C THR A 99 -1.27 -6.00 -1.92
N THR A 100 -2.30 -5.80 -2.74
CA THR A 100 -2.95 -6.90 -3.48
C THR A 100 -1.96 -7.64 -4.37
N MET A 101 -1.07 -6.91 -5.04
CA MET A 101 0.01 -7.45 -5.86
C MET A 101 1.04 -8.22 -5.00
N MET A 102 1.55 -7.60 -3.95
CA MET A 102 2.65 -8.14 -3.14
C MET A 102 2.24 -9.29 -2.24
N VAL A 103 0.96 -9.42 -1.87
CA VAL A 103 0.44 -10.62 -1.20
C VAL A 103 0.71 -11.86 -2.05
N ARG A 104 0.56 -11.78 -3.38
CA ARG A 104 0.90 -12.91 -4.26
C ARG A 104 2.38 -13.24 -4.23
N VAL A 105 3.25 -12.23 -4.14
CA VAL A 105 4.71 -12.41 -4.00
C VAL A 105 5.04 -13.10 -2.67
N VAL A 106 4.46 -12.63 -1.57
CA VAL A 106 4.65 -13.23 -0.24
C VAL A 106 4.20 -14.69 -0.22
N THR A 107 3.04 -15.00 -0.77
CA THR A 107 2.57 -16.38 -0.87
C THR A 107 3.51 -17.23 -1.72
N SER A 108 3.95 -16.71 -2.87
CA SER A 108 4.91 -17.42 -3.74
C SER A 108 6.22 -17.74 -3.03
N LEU A 109 6.77 -16.78 -2.27
CA LEU A 109 8.00 -16.96 -1.49
C LEU A 109 7.81 -17.96 -0.34
N GLY A 110 6.68 -17.90 0.37
CA GLY A 110 6.38 -18.80 1.48
C GLY A 110 6.04 -20.24 1.06
N THR A 111 5.47 -20.44 -0.12
CA THR A 111 5.22 -21.78 -0.69
C THR A 111 6.43 -22.37 -1.40
N HIS A 112 7.55 -21.64 -1.47
CA HIS A 112 8.70 -22.09 -2.23
C HIS A 112 9.45 -23.21 -1.48
N PRO A 113 9.65 -24.39 -2.10
CA PRO A 113 10.14 -25.59 -1.40
C PRO A 113 11.59 -25.47 -0.89
N THR A 114 12.38 -24.52 -1.41
CA THR A 114 13.79 -24.32 -1.06
C THR A 114 14.04 -23.18 -0.08
N LEU A 115 13.08 -22.27 0.09
CA LEU A 115 13.22 -21.09 0.94
C LEU A 115 12.75 -21.36 2.38
N ASN A 116 11.74 -22.23 2.55
CA ASN A 116 11.15 -22.61 3.83
C ASN A 116 10.87 -21.41 4.76
N LEU A 117 10.34 -20.31 4.18
CA LEU A 117 10.08 -19.07 4.90
C LEU A 117 8.66 -19.08 5.51
N PRO A 118 8.50 -18.75 6.80
CA PRO A 118 7.18 -18.57 7.40
C PRO A 118 6.46 -17.38 6.76
N ILE A 119 5.18 -17.58 6.44
CA ILE A 119 4.37 -16.56 5.76
C ILE A 119 3.98 -15.43 6.73
N GLU A 120 3.75 -15.71 8.01
CA GLU A 120 3.22 -14.70 8.95
C GLU A 120 4.18 -13.52 9.13
N PRO A 121 5.50 -13.69 9.36
CA PRO A 121 6.42 -12.57 9.46
C PRO A 121 6.52 -11.76 8.16
N LEU A 122 6.43 -12.42 6.99
CA LEU A 122 6.45 -11.75 5.70
C LEU A 122 5.22 -10.87 5.46
N ILE A 123 4.04 -11.31 5.92
CA ILE A 123 2.81 -10.50 5.86
C ILE A 123 2.95 -9.27 6.77
N TRP A 124 3.55 -9.40 7.95
CA TRP A 124 3.83 -8.25 8.81
C TRP A 124 4.80 -7.26 8.16
N ALA A 125 5.91 -7.77 7.60
CA ALA A 125 6.87 -6.95 6.86
C ALA A 125 6.21 -6.21 5.69
N LEU A 126 5.37 -6.89 4.91
CA LEU A 126 4.61 -6.28 3.84
C LEU A 126 3.66 -5.20 4.36
N SER A 127 2.94 -5.48 5.44
CA SER A 127 1.96 -4.55 6.03
C SER A 127 2.64 -3.27 6.50
N PHE A 128 3.76 -3.39 7.22
CA PHE A 128 4.53 -2.23 7.65
C PHE A 128 5.11 -1.47 6.46
N GLY A 129 5.73 -2.16 5.49
CA GLY A 129 6.32 -1.53 4.33
C GLY A 129 5.30 -0.71 3.55
N VAL A 130 4.19 -1.32 3.13
CA VAL A 130 3.17 -0.64 2.31
C VAL A 130 2.43 0.46 3.08
N CYS A 131 2.04 0.24 4.34
CA CYS A 131 1.33 1.26 5.12
C CYS A 131 2.21 2.47 5.46
N LEU A 132 3.50 2.26 5.73
CA LEU A 132 4.40 3.36 6.08
C LEU A 132 4.99 4.04 4.85
N GLY A 133 5.17 3.30 3.75
CA GLY A 133 5.70 3.75 2.48
C GLY A 133 4.85 4.82 1.78
N GLY A 134 3.52 4.67 1.82
CA GLY A 134 2.59 5.64 1.24
C GLY A 134 2.72 7.08 1.77
N ASN A 135 3.37 7.26 2.92
CA ASN A 135 3.64 8.58 3.50
C ASN A 135 4.82 9.32 2.82
N GLY A 136 5.59 8.64 1.97
CA GLY A 136 6.78 9.21 1.34
C GLY A 136 6.48 10.26 0.28
N THR A 137 5.35 10.15 -0.43
CA THR A 137 4.97 11.12 -1.45
C THR A 137 3.48 11.42 -1.45
N LEU A 138 3.12 12.52 -2.13
CA LEU A 138 1.74 12.98 -2.25
C LEU A 138 0.84 11.98 -2.99
N ILE A 139 1.39 11.19 -3.93
CA ILE A 139 0.64 10.21 -4.73
C ILE A 139 0.69 8.80 -4.15
N GLY A 140 1.54 8.55 -3.14
CA GLY A 140 1.74 7.23 -2.55
C GLY A 140 0.55 6.71 -1.75
N ALA A 141 -0.35 7.60 -1.35
CA ALA A 141 -1.61 7.23 -0.72
C ALA A 141 -2.76 8.11 -1.22
N SER A 142 -3.88 7.46 -1.50
CA SER A 142 -5.20 8.05 -1.70
C SER A 142 -5.55 9.16 -0.71
N SER A 143 -5.29 8.93 0.58
CA SER A 143 -5.55 9.90 1.64
C SER A 143 -4.75 11.20 1.50
N ASN A 144 -3.52 11.13 0.96
CA ASN A 144 -2.66 12.30 0.77
C ASN A 144 -3.24 13.19 -0.34
N VAL A 145 -3.66 12.59 -1.46
CA VAL A 145 -4.27 13.31 -2.58
C VAL A 145 -5.58 13.98 -2.14
N VAL A 146 -6.43 13.27 -1.40
CA VAL A 146 -7.69 13.82 -0.89
C VAL A 146 -7.45 14.96 0.09
N CYS A 147 -6.49 14.81 1.01
CA CYS A 147 -6.14 15.85 1.98
C CYS A 147 -5.63 17.13 1.27
N VAL A 148 -4.77 16.98 0.27
CA VAL A 148 -4.26 18.13 -0.51
C VAL A 148 -5.37 18.78 -1.33
N GLY A 149 -6.25 18.00 -1.95
CA GLY A 149 -7.42 18.54 -2.67
C GLY A 149 -8.31 19.39 -1.75
N LEU A 150 -8.59 18.90 -0.54
CA LEU A 150 -9.36 19.65 0.46
C LEU A 150 -8.63 20.90 0.95
N ALA A 151 -7.32 20.82 1.16
CA ALA A 151 -6.50 21.96 1.55
C ALA A 151 -6.51 23.06 0.47
N GLU A 152 -6.45 22.68 -0.80
CA GLU A 152 -6.49 23.61 -1.93
C GLU A 152 -7.83 24.36 -2.00
N GLN A 153 -8.95 23.69 -1.70
CA GLN A 153 -10.27 24.33 -1.60
C GLN A 153 -10.32 25.43 -0.52
N HIS A 154 -9.49 25.34 0.51
CA HIS A 154 -9.38 26.34 1.58
C HIS A 154 -8.23 27.35 1.36
N GLY A 155 -7.61 27.34 0.17
CA GLY A 155 -6.55 28.27 -0.21
C GLY A 155 -5.13 27.83 0.17
N TYR A 156 -4.94 26.63 0.74
CA TYR A 156 -3.63 26.07 1.06
C TYR A 156 -3.12 25.20 -0.08
N LYS A 157 -2.17 25.72 -0.87
CA LYS A 157 -1.55 24.97 -1.96
C LYS A 157 -0.34 24.19 -1.47
N ILE A 158 -0.48 22.86 -1.41
CA ILE A 158 0.62 21.94 -1.09
C ILE A 158 1.12 21.34 -2.40
N THR A 159 2.33 21.69 -2.80
CA THR A 159 2.97 21.13 -3.99
C THR A 159 3.57 19.75 -3.70
N PHE A 160 3.70 18.94 -4.75
CA PHE A 160 4.38 17.63 -4.67
C PHE A 160 5.76 17.72 -4.01
N MET A 161 6.58 18.71 -4.39
CA MET A 161 7.93 18.89 -3.85
C MET A 161 7.95 19.32 -2.38
N GLN A 162 6.97 20.11 -1.93
CA GLN A 162 6.85 20.47 -0.51
C GLN A 162 6.51 19.24 0.33
N PHE A 163 5.56 18.43 -0.13
CA PHE A 163 5.22 17.18 0.54
C PHE A 163 6.41 16.21 0.54
N PHE A 164 7.05 16.01 -0.61
CA PHE A 164 8.16 15.07 -0.77
C PHE A 164 9.35 15.38 0.16
N LYS A 165 9.72 16.66 0.30
CA LYS A 165 10.84 17.08 1.16
C LYS A 165 10.66 16.72 2.63
N ILE A 166 9.41 16.60 3.09
CA ILE A 166 9.09 16.29 4.49
C ILE A 166 8.68 14.82 4.62
N GLY A 167 7.77 14.37 3.78
CA GLY A 167 7.21 13.01 3.79
C GLY A 167 8.26 11.95 3.50
N PHE A 168 9.17 12.17 2.54
CA PHE A 168 10.15 11.15 2.16
C PHE A 168 11.17 10.86 3.29
N PRO A 169 11.81 11.85 3.94
CA PRO A 169 12.67 11.57 5.10
C PRO A 169 11.92 10.92 6.27
N VAL A 170 10.68 11.34 6.54
CA VAL A 170 9.84 10.76 7.60
C VAL A 170 9.50 9.31 7.30
N MET A 171 9.14 8.99 6.05
CA MET A 171 8.91 7.62 5.58
C MET A 171 10.15 6.75 5.81
N ILE A 172 11.33 7.22 5.43
CA ILE A 172 12.59 6.47 5.67
C ILE A 172 12.78 6.20 7.16
N GLY A 173 12.56 7.20 8.03
CA GLY A 173 12.62 7.02 9.47
C GLY A 173 11.65 5.95 9.98
N HIS A 174 10.40 5.97 9.51
CA HIS A 174 9.40 4.95 9.85
C HIS A 174 9.78 3.55 9.36
N LEU A 175 10.31 3.42 8.14
CA LEU A 175 10.76 2.14 7.60
C LEU A 175 11.95 1.57 8.38
N VAL A 176 12.88 2.42 8.82
CA VAL A 176 14.00 2.01 9.68
C VAL A 176 13.47 1.51 11.03
N VAL A 177 12.55 2.24 11.66
CA VAL A 177 11.95 1.83 12.94
C VAL A 177 11.19 0.51 12.80
N ALA A 178 10.40 0.34 11.73
CA ALA A 178 9.69 -0.90 11.45
C ALA A 178 10.65 -2.06 11.18
N THR A 179 11.73 -1.83 10.44
CA THR A 179 12.77 -2.83 10.20
C THR A 179 13.40 -3.26 11.51
N ALA A 180 13.81 -2.32 12.36
CA ALA A 180 14.39 -2.61 13.66
C ALA A 180 13.43 -3.39 14.56
N TYR A 181 12.16 -2.98 14.59
CA TYR A 181 11.10 -3.70 15.34
C TYR A 181 10.96 -5.15 14.86
N LEU A 182 10.84 -5.38 13.56
CA LEU A 182 10.72 -6.72 13.00
C LEU A 182 11.97 -7.55 13.25
N LEU A 183 13.18 -7.00 13.15
CA LEU A 183 14.40 -7.74 13.45
C LEU A 183 14.52 -8.08 14.94
N VAL A 184 14.17 -7.16 15.84
CA VAL A 184 14.12 -7.43 17.29
C VAL A 184 13.12 -8.53 17.59
N CYS A 185 11.92 -8.45 17.02
CA CYS A 185 10.96 -9.53 17.13
C CYS A 185 11.60 -10.83 16.63
N HIS A 186 12.23 -10.85 15.45
CA HIS A 186 12.82 -12.05 14.84
C HIS A 186 13.85 -12.73 15.74
N CYS A 187 14.72 -11.95 16.37
CA CYS A 187 15.75 -12.48 17.26
C CYS A 187 15.24 -12.87 18.65
N VAL A 188 14.21 -12.20 19.18
CA VAL A 188 13.78 -12.35 20.58
C VAL A 188 12.58 -13.29 20.74
N PHE A 189 11.61 -13.21 19.83
CA PHE A 189 10.29 -13.81 20.02
C PHE A 189 10.04 -15.08 19.20
N SER A 190 11.00 -15.55 18.38
CA SER A 190 10.88 -16.76 17.53
C SER A 190 9.44 -17.05 17.09
N TRP A 191 8.88 -16.14 16.31
CA TRP A 191 7.46 -16.07 15.91
C TRP A 191 7.27 -16.90 14.64
N HIS A 192 7.95 -18.06 14.66
CA HIS A 192 8.00 -19.13 13.68
C HIS A 192 8.00 -20.48 14.40
#